data_AF-A0A016STA2-F1
#
_entry.id   AF-A0A016STA2-F1
#
_cell.length_a   1.000
_cell.length_b   1.000
_cell.length_c   1.000
_cell.angle_alpha   90.00
_cell.angle_beta   90.00
_cell.angle_gamma   90.00
#
_symmetry.space_group_name_H-M   'P 1'
#
loop_
_entity.id
_entity.type
_entity.pdbx_description
1 polymer ?
#
loop_
_entity_poly.entity_id
_entity_poly.type
_entity_poly.pdbx_seq_one_letter_code
_entity_poly.pdbx_strand_id
1 'polypeptide(L)'
;MAQKNVQLREDCSKFPINNLVKDTVKFALECGGEETLGLKSRKVFHARYLNQAQFNNLFKKAVTTSFEIRIEYTTFTEIAMPFLTNAKRPRSARDRLFVIRENYDLKSINIPKSTFDVTEPFHVEIDSNPVLDEATLKRFRENCRAKLNKDCDIFEADRKCL
;
A
#
# COMPACT_ATOMS: atom_id res chain seq x y z
N MET A 1 -27.39 25.27 -27.96
CA MET A 1 -27.37 23.98 -27.24
C MET A 1 -25.93 23.69 -26.84
N ALA A 2 -25.58 23.90 -25.57
CA ALA A 2 -24.24 23.59 -25.08
C ALA A 2 -24.19 22.11 -24.67
N GLN A 3 -23.44 21.30 -25.41
CA GLN A 3 -23.08 19.94 -24.98
C GLN A 3 -22.19 20.07 -23.75
N LYS A 4 -22.74 19.83 -22.55
CA LYS A 4 -21.94 19.58 -21.36
C LYS A 4 -21.18 18.26 -21.62
N ASN A 5 -19.90 18.37 -21.95
CA ASN A 5 -18.96 17.25 -21.85
C ASN A 5 -18.89 16.85 -20.36
N VAL A 6 -19.76 15.94 -19.94
CA VAL A 6 -19.65 15.27 -18.66
C VAL A 6 -18.53 14.25 -18.82
N GLN A 7 -17.33 14.63 -18.41
CA GLN A 7 -16.24 13.67 -18.23
C GLN A 7 -16.75 12.63 -17.21
N LEU A 8 -17.07 11.42 -17.69
CA LEU A 8 -17.45 10.31 -16.82
C LEU A 8 -16.26 10.05 -15.89
N ARG A 9 -16.46 10.31 -14.59
CA ARG A 9 -15.47 9.99 -13.56
C ARG A 9 -15.28 8.48 -13.54
N GLU A 10 -14.03 8.04 -13.61
CA GLU A 10 -13.69 6.61 -13.51
C GLU A 10 -14.14 6.05 -12.15
N ASP A 11 -14.62 4.81 -12.15
CA ASP A 11 -14.98 4.11 -10.91
C ASP A 11 -13.70 3.76 -10.13
N CYS A 12 -13.50 4.45 -9.00
CA CYS A 12 -12.33 4.28 -8.15
C CYS A 12 -12.24 2.89 -7.50
N SER A 13 -13.32 2.10 -7.48
CA SER A 13 -13.31 0.72 -7.03
C SER A 13 -12.82 -0.26 -8.12
N LYS A 14 -12.72 0.18 -9.38
CA LYS A 14 -12.32 -0.62 -10.55
C LYS A 14 -11.55 0.24 -11.55
N PHE A 15 -10.58 1.00 -11.07
CA PHE A 15 -9.83 1.94 -11.90
C PHE A 15 -8.93 1.20 -12.91
N PRO A 16 -8.92 1.58 -14.19
CA PRO A 16 -8.07 0.96 -15.20
C PRO A 16 -6.62 1.46 -15.11
N ILE A 17 -5.65 0.55 -15.07
CA ILE A 17 -4.21 0.87 -15.23
C ILE A 17 -3.68 0.13 -16.45
N ASN A 18 -3.53 0.86 -17.54
CA ASN A 18 -2.97 0.37 -18.81
C ASN A 18 -1.53 0.87 -18.99
N ASN A 19 -1.30 2.17 -18.78
CA ASN A 19 0.01 2.77 -18.66
C ASN A 19 0.36 2.96 -17.19
N LEU A 20 1.34 2.20 -16.72
CA LEU A 20 1.62 2.09 -15.28
C LEU A 20 1.97 3.43 -14.62
N VAL A 21 2.74 4.30 -15.28
CA VAL A 21 3.16 5.58 -14.71
C VAL A 21 1.99 6.56 -14.74
N LYS A 22 1.47 6.84 -15.95
CA LYS A 22 0.45 7.85 -16.18
C LYS A 22 -0.84 7.54 -15.44
N ASP A 23 -1.29 6.29 -15.48
CA ASP A 23 -2.58 5.92 -14.91
C ASP A 23 -2.51 5.79 -13.39
N THR A 24 -1.34 5.47 -12.81
CA THR A 24 -1.16 5.52 -11.35
C THR A 24 -1.26 6.96 -10.83
N VAL A 25 -0.63 7.91 -11.52
CA VAL A 25 -0.76 9.34 -11.19
C VAL A 25 -2.21 9.81 -11.35
N LYS A 26 -2.86 9.45 -12.47
CA LYS A 26 -4.27 9.76 -12.71
C LYS A 26 -5.17 9.21 -11.61
N PHE A 27 -4.97 7.95 -11.20
CA PHE A 27 -5.70 7.31 -10.13
C PHE A 27 -5.58 8.08 -8.81
N ALA A 28 -4.37 8.47 -8.41
CA ALA A 28 -4.14 9.24 -7.19
C ALA A 28 -4.81 10.62 -7.20
N LEU A 29 -4.85 11.27 -8.37
CA LEU A 29 -5.47 12.58 -8.53
C LEU A 29 -7.01 12.52 -8.55
N GLU A 30 -7.59 11.54 -9.24
CA GLU A 30 -9.04 11.45 -9.44
C GLU A 30 -9.78 10.73 -8.30
N CYS A 31 -9.12 9.80 -7.62
CA CYS A 31 -9.70 8.97 -6.57
C CYS A 31 -9.29 9.38 -5.15
N GLY A 32 -8.59 10.51 -5.02
CA GLY A 32 -8.23 11.08 -3.73
C GLY A 32 -9.45 11.39 -2.87
N GLY A 33 -9.55 10.73 -1.72
CA GLY A 33 -10.66 10.91 -0.78
C GLY A 33 -11.82 9.93 -0.94
N GLU A 34 -11.72 8.96 -1.85
CA GLU A 34 -12.67 7.84 -1.93
C GLU A 34 -12.42 6.81 -0.82
N GLU A 35 -13.49 6.17 -0.35
CA GLU A 35 -13.42 5.16 0.71
C GLU A 35 -13.04 3.77 0.18
N THR A 36 -13.40 3.48 -1.08
CA THR A 36 -13.12 2.19 -1.71
C THR A 36 -12.24 2.38 -2.94
N LEU A 37 -11.07 1.75 -2.89
CA LEU A 37 -10.09 1.79 -3.96
C LEU A 37 -9.91 0.40 -4.57
N GLY A 38 -9.88 0.31 -5.89
CA GLY A 38 -9.68 -0.94 -6.58
C GLY A 38 -9.17 -0.75 -8.01
N LEU A 39 -8.46 -1.76 -8.51
CA LEU A 39 -7.91 -1.76 -9.85
C LEU A 39 -8.60 -2.82 -10.71
N LYS A 40 -8.90 -2.53 -11.97
CA LYS A 40 -9.64 -3.44 -12.85
C LYS A 40 -8.80 -4.63 -13.32
N SER A 41 -7.65 -4.35 -13.91
CA SER A 41 -6.80 -5.32 -14.61
C SER A 41 -5.57 -5.70 -13.79
N ARG A 42 -4.63 -4.77 -13.64
CA ARG A 42 -3.42 -4.93 -12.83
C ARG A 42 -3.80 -4.80 -11.36
N LYS A 43 -3.66 -5.87 -10.60
CA LYS A 43 -4.01 -5.89 -9.17
C LYS A 43 -2.84 -5.50 -8.27
N VAL A 44 -1.84 -4.80 -8.81
CA VAL A 44 -0.68 -4.28 -8.09
C VAL A 44 -0.60 -2.77 -8.32
N PHE A 45 -0.58 -2.02 -7.22
CA PHE A 45 -0.38 -0.58 -7.19
C PHE A 45 1.05 -0.26 -6.77
N HIS A 46 1.74 0.59 -7.53
CA HIS A 46 3.13 0.97 -7.27
C HIS A 46 3.23 2.45 -6.86
N ALA A 47 3.49 2.70 -5.58
CA ALA A 47 3.57 4.04 -5.04
C ALA A 47 4.77 4.86 -5.55
N ARG A 48 5.81 4.21 -6.09
CA ARG A 48 7.01 4.87 -6.66
C ARG A 48 6.75 5.85 -7.80
N TYR A 49 5.56 5.81 -8.40
CA TYR A 49 5.15 6.76 -9.43
C TYR A 49 4.48 8.01 -8.88
N LEU A 50 4.33 8.10 -7.56
CA LEU A 50 3.70 9.21 -6.86
C LEU A 50 4.72 9.93 -5.98
N ASN A 51 4.46 11.21 -5.73
CA ASN A 51 5.03 11.90 -4.57
C ASN A 51 4.19 11.64 -3.31
N GLN A 52 4.74 11.98 -2.14
CA GLN A 52 4.08 11.72 -0.86
C GLN A 52 2.71 12.40 -0.75
N ALA A 53 2.57 13.62 -1.27
CA ALA A 53 1.30 14.35 -1.22
C ALA A 53 0.19 13.65 -2.04
N GLN A 54 0.52 13.16 -3.24
CA GLN A 54 -0.40 12.39 -4.07
C GLN A 54 -0.81 11.08 -3.41
N PHE A 55 0.17 10.35 -2.85
CA PHE A 55 -0.08 9.11 -2.15
C PHE A 55 -0.97 9.32 -0.92
N ASN A 56 -0.62 10.25 -0.05
CA ASN A 56 -1.40 10.56 1.15
C ASN A 56 -2.80 11.05 0.77
N ASN A 57 -2.95 11.85 -0.29
CA ASN A 57 -4.26 12.28 -0.77
C ASN A 57 -5.13 11.11 -1.28
N LEU A 58 -4.53 10.11 -1.92
CA LEU A 58 -5.22 8.90 -2.36
C LEU A 58 -5.79 8.12 -1.17
N PHE A 59 -4.98 7.92 -0.12
CA PHE A 59 -5.34 7.07 1.01
C PHE A 59 -5.96 7.78 2.22
N LYS A 60 -6.09 9.12 2.20
CA LYS A 60 -6.58 9.93 3.35
C LYS A 60 -7.95 9.52 3.92
N LYS A 61 -8.80 8.88 3.11
CA LYS A 61 -10.14 8.38 3.48
C LYS A 61 -10.35 6.91 3.10
N ALA A 62 -9.34 6.26 2.53
CA ALA A 62 -9.49 4.91 2.03
C ALA A 62 -9.70 3.94 3.20
N VAL A 63 -10.82 3.21 3.16
CA VAL A 63 -11.21 2.18 4.13
C VAL A 63 -10.97 0.79 3.56
N THR A 64 -11.20 0.62 2.26
CA THR A 64 -11.15 -0.67 1.57
C THR A 64 -10.25 -0.60 0.35
N THR A 65 -9.39 -1.60 0.17
CA THR A 65 -8.59 -1.79 -1.06
C THR A 65 -8.75 -3.21 -1.60
N SER A 66 -8.56 -3.39 -2.91
CA SER A 66 -8.66 -4.70 -3.57
C SER A 66 -7.47 -5.01 -4.51
N PHE A 67 -6.28 -4.53 -4.12
CA PHE A 67 -5.02 -4.69 -4.83
C PHE A 67 -3.84 -4.77 -3.85
N GLU A 68 -2.74 -5.35 -4.31
CA GLU A 68 -1.45 -5.31 -3.62
C GLU A 68 -0.88 -3.88 -3.65
N ILE A 69 -0.38 -3.41 -2.51
CA ILE A 69 0.22 -2.08 -2.37
C ILE A 69 1.73 -2.20 -2.22
N ARG A 70 2.46 -1.69 -3.22
CA ARG A 70 3.93 -1.63 -3.20
C ARG A 70 4.44 -0.22 -2.99
N ILE A 71 5.13 -0.02 -1.89
CA ILE A 71 5.80 1.21 -1.51
C ILE A 71 7.29 0.87 -1.47
N GLU A 72 7.87 0.89 -2.66
CA GLU A 72 9.25 0.47 -2.89
C GLU A 72 10.01 1.62 -3.55
N TYR A 73 11.26 1.87 -3.12
CA TYR A 73 12.11 2.90 -3.73
C TYR A 73 11.46 4.29 -3.77
N THR A 74 10.71 4.65 -2.73
CA THR A 74 10.07 5.97 -2.63
C THR A 74 10.92 6.92 -1.81
N THR A 75 10.74 8.22 -2.05
CA THR A 75 11.31 9.30 -1.23
C THR A 75 10.35 9.72 -0.10
N PHE A 76 9.42 8.84 0.29
CA PHE A 76 8.44 9.15 1.32
C PHE A 76 9.11 9.14 2.68
N THR A 77 8.81 10.14 3.50
CA THR A 77 9.19 10.19 4.91
C THR A 77 8.12 9.57 5.80
N GLU A 78 6.87 9.54 5.33
CA GLU A 78 5.72 8.97 6.04
C GLU A 78 4.79 8.25 5.07
N ILE A 79 4.29 7.09 5.49
CA ILE A 79 3.17 6.38 4.84
C ILE A 79 1.92 6.56 5.69
N ALA A 80 0.87 7.20 5.16
CA ALA A 80 -0.38 7.41 5.88
C ALA A 80 -1.59 6.77 5.16
N MET A 81 -2.19 5.76 5.80
CA MET A 81 -3.48 5.16 5.41
C MET A 81 -4.37 4.99 6.67
N PRO A 82 -4.73 6.07 7.35
CA PRO A 82 -5.20 6.03 8.74
C PRO A 82 -6.54 5.31 8.94
N PHE A 83 -7.35 5.14 7.89
CA PHE A 83 -8.67 4.50 7.96
C PHE A 83 -8.74 3.14 7.27
N LEU A 84 -7.63 2.66 6.71
CA LEU A 84 -7.63 1.44 5.92
C LEU A 84 -7.82 0.24 6.84
N THR A 85 -8.99 -0.38 6.86
CA THR A 85 -9.28 -1.54 7.74
C THR A 85 -9.59 -2.80 6.95
N ASN A 86 -9.95 -2.67 5.67
CA ASN A 86 -10.38 -3.76 4.81
C ASN A 86 -9.50 -3.87 3.56
N ALA A 87 -8.20 -4.07 3.75
CA ALA A 87 -7.27 -4.28 2.64
C ALA A 87 -7.35 -5.74 2.17
N LYS A 88 -7.63 -5.97 0.87
CA LYS A 88 -7.72 -7.30 0.28
C LYS A 88 -6.67 -7.49 -0.79
N ARG A 89 -5.89 -8.57 -0.65
CA ARG A 89 -4.96 -8.99 -1.70
C ARG A 89 -5.72 -9.55 -2.91
N PRO A 90 -5.12 -9.51 -4.11
CA PRO A 90 -5.65 -10.22 -5.26
C PRO A 90 -5.49 -11.73 -5.08
N ARG A 91 -6.30 -12.53 -5.80
CA ARG A 91 -6.44 -13.99 -5.60
C ARG A 91 -5.19 -14.85 -5.93
N SER A 92 -4.07 -14.26 -6.32
CA SER A 92 -2.86 -15.00 -6.67
C SER A 92 -2.06 -15.35 -5.43
N ALA A 93 -1.54 -16.58 -5.37
CA ALA A 93 -0.67 -17.04 -4.28
C ALA A 93 0.65 -16.26 -4.17
N ARG A 94 1.05 -15.55 -5.22
CA ARG A 94 2.26 -14.71 -5.26
C ARG A 94 2.04 -13.28 -4.79
N ASP A 95 0.78 -12.86 -4.71
CA ASP A 95 0.46 -11.47 -4.41
C ASP A 95 0.44 -11.25 -2.90
N ARG A 96 1.07 -10.17 -2.47
CA ARG A 96 1.15 -9.72 -1.07
C ARG A 96 0.07 -8.68 -0.82
N LEU A 97 -0.25 -8.41 0.45
CA LEU A 97 -1.11 -7.28 0.77
C LEU A 97 -0.30 -5.98 0.70
N PHE A 98 0.87 -5.98 1.33
CA PHE A 98 1.81 -4.86 1.35
C PHE A 98 3.25 -5.32 1.06
N VAL A 99 3.97 -4.47 0.33
CA VAL A 99 5.43 -4.50 0.21
C VAL A 99 5.94 -3.10 0.52
N ILE A 100 6.72 -2.94 1.58
CA ILE A 100 7.29 -1.67 2.01
C ILE A 100 8.80 -1.85 2.13
N ARG A 101 9.56 -1.53 1.08
CA ARG A 101 11.01 -1.76 1.12
C ARG A 101 11.85 -0.73 0.39
N GLU A 102 13.11 -0.65 0.79
CA GLU A 102 14.09 0.24 0.17
C GLU A 102 13.63 1.71 0.13
N ASN A 103 12.94 2.15 1.19
CA ASN A 103 12.56 3.55 1.38
C ASN A 103 13.50 4.17 2.42
N TYR A 104 14.62 4.71 1.95
CA TYR A 104 15.73 5.15 2.79
C TYR A 104 15.40 6.34 3.70
N ASP A 105 14.40 7.13 3.33
CA ASP A 105 13.97 8.31 4.09
C ASP A 105 12.72 8.05 4.96
N LEU A 106 12.16 6.83 4.91
CA LEU A 106 10.89 6.50 5.56
C LEU A 106 11.06 6.38 7.08
N LYS A 107 10.44 7.31 7.80
CA LYS A 107 10.53 7.42 9.27
C LYS A 107 9.36 6.78 9.98
N SER A 108 8.16 6.89 9.43
CA SER A 108 6.96 6.42 10.11
C SER A 108 5.94 5.78 9.15
N ILE A 109 5.18 4.85 9.69
CA ILE A 109 4.04 4.23 9.00
C ILE A 109 2.82 4.40 9.90
N ASN A 110 1.73 4.91 9.34
CA ASN A 110 0.45 5.05 10.00
C ASN A 110 -0.62 4.25 9.24
N ILE A 111 -0.72 2.97 9.58
CA ILE A 111 -1.71 2.02 9.06
C ILE A 111 -2.32 1.32 10.28
N PRO A 112 -3.66 1.26 10.42
CA PRO A 112 -4.30 0.58 11.54
C PRO A 112 -3.82 -0.86 11.75
N LYS A 113 -3.73 -1.31 13.00
CA LYS A 113 -3.35 -2.70 13.32
C LYS A 113 -4.30 -3.72 12.68
N SER A 114 -5.59 -3.41 12.64
CA SER A 114 -6.64 -4.26 12.07
C SER A 114 -6.46 -4.52 10.56
N THR A 115 -5.75 -3.66 9.83
CA THR A 115 -5.45 -3.88 8.40
C THR A 115 -4.62 -5.13 8.18
N PHE A 116 -3.80 -5.49 9.16
CA PHE A 116 -2.89 -6.63 9.14
C PHE A 116 -3.46 -7.84 9.89
N ASP A 117 -4.64 -7.73 10.48
CA ASP A 117 -5.33 -8.83 11.17
C ASP A 117 -6.04 -9.71 10.12
N VAL A 118 -5.21 -10.44 9.39
CA VAL A 118 -5.60 -11.30 8.28
C VAL A 118 -5.46 -12.74 8.72
N THR A 119 -6.47 -13.56 8.41
CA THR A 119 -6.50 -14.98 8.80
C THR A 119 -5.47 -15.84 8.04
N GLU A 120 -4.71 -15.25 7.10
CA GLU A 120 -3.78 -15.94 6.21
C GLU A 120 -2.30 -15.51 6.44
N PRO A 121 -1.33 -16.44 6.39
CA PRO A 121 0.03 -16.26 6.95
C PRO A 121 1.06 -15.42 6.18
N PHE A 122 0.85 -15.06 4.89
CA PHE A 122 1.91 -14.45 4.05
C PHE A 122 1.52 -13.09 3.45
N HIS A 123 1.32 -12.06 4.28
CA HIS A 123 0.60 -10.86 3.83
C HIS A 123 1.42 -9.56 3.74
N VAL A 124 2.55 -9.43 4.42
CA VAL A 124 3.26 -8.14 4.52
C VAL A 124 4.77 -8.35 4.43
N GLU A 125 5.45 -7.53 3.63
CA GLU A 125 6.90 -7.41 3.58
C GLU A 125 7.31 -6.00 4.00
N ILE A 126 8.18 -5.90 5.01
CA ILE A 126 8.80 -4.63 5.40
C ILE A 126 10.30 -4.89 5.58
N ASP A 127 11.11 -4.32 4.69
CA ASP A 127 12.54 -4.62 4.63
C ASP A 127 13.31 -3.37 4.17
N SER A 128 14.56 -3.19 4.60
CA SER A 128 15.46 -2.17 4.04
C SER A 128 14.89 -0.75 4.12
N ASN A 129 14.29 -0.40 5.27
CA ASN A 129 13.84 0.96 5.61
C ASN A 129 14.64 1.45 6.84
N PRO A 130 15.90 1.91 6.66
CA PRO A 130 16.90 2.04 7.73
C PRO A 130 16.60 3.09 8.79
N VAL A 131 15.75 4.08 8.50
CA VAL A 131 15.42 5.18 9.41
C VAL A 131 14.02 5.09 10.01
N LEU A 132 13.37 3.92 9.88
CA LEU A 132 12.03 3.67 10.41
C LEU A 132 12.05 3.70 11.93
N ASP A 133 11.13 4.45 12.53
CA ASP A 133 11.11 4.68 13.97
C ASP A 133 10.84 3.40 14.77
N GLU A 134 11.39 3.36 15.99
CA GLU A 134 11.31 2.18 16.86
C GLU A 134 9.86 1.84 17.24
N ALA A 135 9.01 2.86 17.39
CA ALA A 135 7.59 2.67 17.71
C ALA A 135 6.86 1.90 16.59
N THR A 136 7.13 2.25 15.33
CA THR A 136 6.60 1.61 14.14
C THR A 136 7.11 0.18 14.05
N LEU A 137 8.42 -0.03 14.20
CA LEU A 137 9.03 -1.36 14.21
C LEU A 137 8.44 -2.25 15.30
N LYS A 138 8.30 -1.74 16.52
CA LYS A 138 7.70 -2.45 17.65
C LYS A 138 6.25 -2.84 17.37
N ARG A 139 5.44 -1.91 16.84
CA ARG A 139 4.04 -2.17 16.48
C ARG A 139 3.93 -3.29 15.45
N PHE A 140 4.79 -3.33 14.45
CA PHE A 140 4.78 -4.40 13.45
C PHE A 140 5.20 -5.76 14.04
N ARG A 141 6.25 -5.79 14.87
CA ARG A 141 6.67 -7.01 15.59
C ARG A 141 5.55 -7.59 16.46
N GLU A 142 4.79 -6.75 17.17
CA GLU A 142 3.66 -7.17 18.00
C GLU A 142 2.44 -7.68 17.20
N ASN A 143 2.35 -7.32 15.91
CA ASN A 143 1.27 -7.74 15.03
C ASN A 143 1.61 -9.03 14.27
N CYS A 144 2.90 -9.37 14.18
CA CYS A 144 3.36 -10.67 13.73
C CYS A 144 3.03 -11.75 14.78
N ARG A 145 1.80 -12.27 14.76
CA ARG A 145 1.46 -13.49 15.50
C ARG A 145 2.07 -14.69 14.75
N ALA A 146 3.13 -15.26 15.31
CA ALA A 146 3.75 -16.52 14.89
C ALA A 146 2.74 -17.69 14.95
N LYS A 147 1.85 -17.78 13.96
CA LYS A 147 0.94 -18.90 13.76
C LYS A 147 1.21 -19.54 12.41
N LEU A 148 2.36 -20.21 12.30
CA LEU A 148 2.63 -21.34 11.39
C LEU A 148 4.13 -21.70 11.38
N ASN A 149 4.73 -22.10 12.52
CA ASN A 149 6.05 -22.75 12.63
C ASN A 149 7.15 -22.30 11.62
N LYS A 150 7.14 -21.03 11.30
CA LYS A 150 8.11 -20.29 10.51
C LYS A 150 8.10 -18.95 11.19
N ASP A 151 9.18 -18.68 11.90
CA ASP A 151 9.49 -17.34 12.34
C ASP A 151 9.27 -16.40 11.15
N CYS A 152 8.70 -15.23 11.41
CA CYS A 152 8.50 -14.25 10.35
C CYS A 152 9.87 -13.79 9.82
N ASP A 153 10.48 -14.57 8.94
CA ASP A 153 11.78 -14.37 8.29
C ASP A 153 11.78 -13.20 7.29
N ILE A 154 10.87 -12.24 7.42
CA ILE A 154 10.90 -11.02 6.61
C ILE A 154 10.62 -9.82 7.52
N PHE A 155 11.57 -9.64 8.44
CA PHE A 155 12.02 -8.37 9.00
C PHE A 155 13.53 -8.50 9.28
N GLU A 156 14.34 -8.90 8.30
CA GLU A 156 15.80 -8.77 8.42
C GLU A 156 16.22 -7.35 8.00
N ALA A 157 16.05 -6.41 8.92
CA ALA A 157 16.85 -5.20 8.90
C ALA A 157 18.33 -5.61 8.93
N ASP A 158 19.05 -5.35 7.84
CA ASP A 158 20.50 -5.50 7.71
C ASP A 158 21.08 -6.87 8.09
N ARG A 159 20.93 -7.89 7.24
CA ARG A 159 22.03 -8.84 6.97
C ARG A 159 22.08 -9.23 5.50
N LYS A 160 23.20 -8.91 4.85
CA LYS A 160 23.67 -9.70 3.70
C LYS A 160 23.80 -11.16 4.17
N CYS A 161 23.19 -12.09 3.45
CA CYS A 161 23.54 -13.50 3.57
C CYS A 161 25.04 -13.68 3.24
N LEU A 162 25.82 -14.03 4.25
CA LEU A 162 26.98 -14.90 4.12
C LEU A 162 26.62 -16.21 4.83
#